data_AF-A0A8J5JZC7-F1
#
_entry.id   AF-A0A8J5JZC7-F1
#
_cell.length_a   1.000
_cell.length_b   1.000
_cell.length_c   1.000
_cell.angle_alpha   90.00
_cell.angle_beta   90.00
_cell.angle_gamma   90.00
#
_symmetry.space_group_name_H-M   'P 1'
#
loop_
_entity.id
_entity.type
_entity.pdbx_description
1 polymer ?
#
loop_
_entity_poly.entity_id
_entity_poly.type
_entity_poly.pdbx_seq_one_letter_code
_entity_poly.pdbx_strand_id
1 'polypeptide(L)'
;MVVPGKALSAGDFYGVYTLDNACTCRLACWSAKRCVAVAAVPDTSANTVQCHLSEKGPINHTLTDTPDATYYFWEASVPNNFYGIMKDNYLYLVTNHQRTFTHGKELCAKIPGHRLATIKTARQFETVTAMLNANSMSWGSCWPVWVDLEKPGVLATPLQWGDGTLYGDGTVTQLATVVTERDYAAVYRLEDQNFDDKSDPDLYYILCQANPLGLDW
;
A
#
# COMPACT_ATOMS: atom_id res chain seq x y z
N MET A 1 3.63 11.43 -1.47
CA MET A 1 2.54 10.98 -2.36
C MET A 1 1.44 12.03 -2.45
N VAL A 2 0.67 12.04 -3.55
CA VAL A 2 -0.46 12.96 -3.81
C VAL A 2 -1.72 12.14 -4.05
N VAL A 3 -2.84 12.55 -3.47
CA VAL A 3 -4.12 11.82 -3.52
C VAL A 3 -5.24 12.81 -3.81
N PRO A 4 -5.78 12.86 -5.04
CA PRO A 4 -6.85 13.79 -5.39
C PRO A 4 -8.20 13.35 -4.78
N GLY A 5 -9.09 14.31 -4.57
CA GLY A 5 -10.45 14.10 -4.07
C GLY A 5 -10.56 13.70 -2.60
N LYS A 6 -9.46 13.80 -1.84
CA LYS A 6 -9.40 13.38 -0.43
C LYS A 6 -8.99 14.53 0.48
N ALA A 7 -9.63 14.62 1.64
CA ALA A 7 -9.30 15.54 2.72
C ALA A 7 -9.15 14.81 4.06
N LEU A 8 -8.45 15.43 5.01
CA LEU A 8 -8.36 14.95 6.39
C LEU A 8 -9.70 15.16 7.12
N SER A 9 -10.16 14.14 7.85
CA SER A 9 -11.32 14.26 8.75
C SER A 9 -11.10 15.31 9.84
N ALA A 10 -12.21 15.85 10.37
CA ALA A 10 -12.18 16.69 11.57
C ALA A 10 -11.53 15.92 12.74
N GLY A 11 -10.52 16.52 13.38
CA GLY A 11 -9.76 15.90 14.47
C GLY A 11 -8.48 15.17 14.04
N ASP A 12 -8.23 15.03 12.73
CA ASP A 12 -6.99 14.49 12.20
C ASP A 12 -5.99 15.55 11.73
N PHE A 13 -6.36 16.82 11.79
CA PHE A 13 -5.46 17.96 11.61
C PHE A 13 -5.34 18.77 12.90
N TYR A 14 -4.15 19.33 13.15
CA TYR A 14 -3.87 20.16 14.32
C TYR A 14 -3.96 21.67 14.02
N GLY A 15 -3.99 22.04 12.73
CA GLY A 15 -4.03 23.43 12.29
C GLY A 15 -4.66 23.56 10.92
N VAL A 16 -5.33 24.70 10.73
CA VAL A 16 -5.93 25.12 9.46
C VAL A 16 -5.33 26.47 9.09
N TYR A 17 -4.81 26.59 7.87
CA TYR A 17 -4.27 27.83 7.34
C TYR A 17 -4.95 28.15 6.02
N THR A 18 -5.36 29.40 5.84
CA THR A 18 -5.90 29.87 4.56
C THR A 18 -4.75 30.44 3.73
N LEU A 19 -4.46 29.84 2.58
CA LEU A 19 -3.39 30.23 1.67
C LEU A 19 -3.91 30.40 0.24
N ASP A 20 -3.11 31.01 -0.63
CA ASP A 20 -3.53 31.36 -1.99
C ASP A 20 -3.67 30.15 -2.92
N ASN A 21 -2.98 29.04 -2.66
CA ASN A 21 -3.02 27.84 -3.51
C ASN A 21 -2.53 26.57 -2.78
N ALA A 22 -2.80 25.42 -3.40
CA ALA A 22 -2.44 24.10 -2.87
C ALA A 22 -0.92 23.85 -2.76
N CYS A 23 -0.10 24.43 -3.65
CA CYS A 23 1.36 24.30 -3.57
C CYS A 23 1.89 24.94 -2.29
N THR A 24 1.32 26.08 -1.87
CA THR A 24 1.69 26.74 -0.63
C THR A 24 1.33 25.90 0.59
N CYS A 25 0.22 25.15 0.57
CA CYS A 25 -0.12 24.19 1.63
C CYS A 25 0.98 23.13 1.81
N ARG A 26 1.49 22.60 0.69
CA ARG A 26 2.57 21.61 0.69
C ARG A 26 3.83 22.16 1.36
N LEU A 27 4.22 23.38 1.00
CA LEU A 27 5.38 24.06 1.56
C LEU A 27 5.19 24.40 3.05
N ALA A 28 3.98 24.82 3.45
CA ALA A 28 3.66 25.09 4.85
C ALA A 28 3.86 23.83 5.70
N CYS A 29 3.36 22.68 5.24
CA CYS A 29 3.59 21.40 5.91
C CYS A 29 5.09 21.04 5.94
N TRP A 30 5.81 21.18 4.83
CA TRP A 30 7.26 20.91 4.81
C TRP A 30 8.02 21.74 5.85
N SER A 31 7.68 23.03 5.98
CA SER A 31 8.35 23.94 6.91
C SER A 31 8.01 23.66 8.38
N ALA A 32 6.88 22.99 8.66
CA ALA A 32 6.44 22.67 10.00
C ALA A 32 7.02 21.32 10.45
N LYS A 33 7.93 21.34 11.44
CA LYS A 33 8.62 20.13 11.94
C LYS A 33 7.72 18.95 12.32
N ARG A 34 6.48 19.23 12.73
CA ARG A 34 5.52 18.23 13.19
C ARG A 34 4.58 17.75 12.07
N CYS A 35 4.57 18.43 10.93
CA CYS A 35 3.65 18.11 9.84
C CYS A 35 4.21 17.00 8.97
N VAL A 36 3.44 15.92 8.85
CA VAL A 36 3.79 14.73 8.08
C VAL A 36 2.79 14.46 6.96
N ALA A 37 1.64 15.12 7.02
CA ALA A 37 0.61 15.08 6.00
C ALA A 37 -0.19 16.40 5.96
N VAL A 38 -0.73 16.74 4.80
CA VAL A 38 -1.55 17.95 4.59
C VAL A 38 -2.65 17.70 3.57
N ALA A 39 -3.84 18.21 3.83
CA ALA A 39 -4.89 18.31 2.82
C ALA A 39 -5.08 19.78 2.39
N ALA A 40 -5.04 20.02 1.09
CA ALA A 40 -5.40 21.29 0.48
C ALA A 40 -6.87 21.22 0.04
N VAL A 41 -7.74 21.97 0.70
CA VAL A 41 -9.19 22.00 0.42
C VAL A 41 -9.54 23.36 -0.18
N PRO A 42 -9.99 23.43 -1.45
CA PRO A 42 -10.37 24.70 -2.06
C PRO A 42 -11.54 25.37 -1.32
N ASP A 43 -11.41 26.67 -1.05
CA ASP A 43 -12.50 27.54 -0.64
C ASP A 43 -12.89 28.41 -1.83
N THR A 44 -13.90 27.94 -2.56
CA THR A 44 -14.38 28.60 -3.79
C THR A 44 -15.04 29.95 -3.52
N SER A 45 -15.51 30.19 -2.30
CA SER A 45 -16.16 31.46 -1.93
C SER A 45 -15.14 32.58 -1.73
N ALA A 46 -13.95 32.23 -1.24
CA ALA A 46 -12.87 33.18 -0.96
C ALA A 46 -11.77 33.17 -2.03
N ASN A 47 -11.83 32.28 -3.03
CA ASN A 47 -10.75 32.02 -3.98
C ASN A 47 -9.41 31.73 -3.26
N THR A 48 -9.49 30.93 -2.20
CA THR A 48 -8.33 30.51 -1.38
C THR A 48 -8.34 28.99 -1.19
N VAL A 49 -7.34 28.48 -0.48
CA VAL A 49 -7.22 27.07 -0.11
C VAL A 49 -7.04 26.96 1.40
N GLN A 50 -7.86 26.14 2.03
CA GLN A 50 -7.69 25.73 3.42
C GLN A 50 -6.71 24.55 3.50
N CYS A 51 -5.58 24.77 4.17
CA CYS A 51 -4.55 23.78 4.38
C CYS A 51 -4.75 23.13 5.75
N HIS A 52 -5.18 21.88 5.77
CA HIS A 52 -5.33 21.08 6.99
C HIS A 52 -4.04 20.32 7.24
N LEU A 53 -3.26 20.68 8.26
CA LEU A 53 -1.96 20.06 8.56
C LEU A 53 -2.11 18.99 9.64
N SER A 54 -1.45 17.84 9.46
CA SER A 54 -1.50 16.70 10.37
C SER A 54 -0.12 16.24 10.83
N GLU A 55 -0.06 15.76 12.07
CA GLU A 55 1.09 15.05 12.65
C GLU A 55 0.94 13.53 12.54
N LYS A 56 -0.20 13.07 12.01
CA LYS A 56 -0.51 11.65 11.84
C LYS A 56 -0.23 11.25 10.39
N GLY A 57 0.58 10.22 10.20
CA GLY A 57 0.80 9.60 8.89
C GLY A 57 -0.46 8.91 8.33
N PRO A 58 -0.40 8.42 7.07
CA PRO A 58 -1.54 7.88 6.31
C PRO A 58 -2.26 6.68 6.96
N ILE A 59 -1.59 5.95 7.85
CA ILE A 59 -2.19 4.79 8.55
C ILE A 59 -3.04 5.23 9.75
N ASN A 60 -2.82 6.46 10.25
CA ASN A 60 -3.31 6.92 11.55
C ASN A 60 -4.39 8.01 11.46
N HIS A 61 -4.88 8.34 10.26
CA HIS A 61 -6.04 9.24 10.09
C HIS A 61 -7.08 8.62 9.17
N THR A 62 -8.27 9.21 9.23
CA THR A 62 -9.37 8.89 8.32
C THR A 62 -9.46 9.97 7.25
N LEU A 63 -9.45 9.57 5.98
CA LEU A 63 -9.71 10.49 4.88
C LEU A 63 -11.19 10.52 4.55
N THR A 64 -11.67 11.71 4.21
CA THR A 64 -13.02 11.93 3.69
C THR A 64 -12.96 12.24 2.21
N ASP A 65 -13.99 11.82 1.48
CA ASP A 65 -14.19 12.25 0.10
C ASP A 65 -14.57 13.72 0.09
N THR A 66 -13.75 14.53 -0.57
CA THR A 66 -13.99 15.97 -0.72
C THR A 66 -13.59 16.33 -2.14
N PRO A 67 -14.57 16.63 -3.02
CA PRO A 67 -14.29 17.06 -4.38
C PRO A 67 -13.25 18.19 -4.40
N ASP A 68 -12.35 18.14 -5.38
CA ASP A 68 -11.29 19.13 -5.60
C ASP A 68 -10.24 19.29 -4.48
N ALA A 69 -10.38 18.57 -3.36
CA ALA A 69 -9.33 18.51 -2.36
C ALA A 69 -8.13 17.70 -2.86
N THR A 70 -6.94 18.03 -2.38
CA THR A 70 -5.74 17.24 -2.63
C THR A 70 -5.02 16.93 -1.34
N TYR A 71 -4.85 15.65 -1.05
CA TYR A 71 -4.15 15.17 0.12
C TYR A 71 -2.71 14.77 -0.22
N TYR A 72 -1.78 15.15 0.66
CA TYR A 72 -0.35 14.91 0.54
C TYR A 72 0.18 14.28 1.82
N PHE A 73 1.11 13.33 1.68
CA PHE A 73 1.86 12.80 2.82
C PHE A 73 3.29 12.44 2.45
N TRP A 74 4.16 12.49 3.46
CA TRP A 74 5.57 12.17 3.32
C TRP A 74 5.83 10.69 3.52
N GLU A 75 6.75 10.15 2.74
CA GLU A 75 7.07 8.72 2.81
C GLU A 75 7.62 8.32 4.19
N ALA A 76 8.43 9.20 4.80
CA ALA A 76 8.94 9.05 6.15
C ALA A 76 7.83 9.02 7.24
N SER A 77 6.59 9.38 6.91
CA SER A 77 5.44 9.31 7.82
C SER A 77 4.79 7.91 7.88
N VAL A 78 5.16 7.02 6.97
CA VAL A 78 4.75 5.62 6.98
C VAL A 78 5.74 4.85 7.86
N PRO A 79 5.36 4.44 9.08
CA PRO A 79 6.27 3.75 9.98
C PRO A 79 6.58 2.36 9.41
N ASN A 80 7.79 2.07 8.90
CA ASN A 80 8.24 0.73 8.48
C ASN A 80 9.74 0.65 8.10
N ASN A 81 10.26 -0.59 7.94
CA ASN A 81 11.67 -0.87 7.62
C ASN A 81 12.04 -0.67 6.14
N PHE A 82 11.07 -0.80 5.21
CA PHE A 82 11.30 -0.56 3.79
C PHE A 82 10.08 0.10 3.12
N TYR A 83 10.29 1.27 2.52
CA TYR A 83 9.31 1.96 1.68
C TYR A 83 10.04 2.65 0.53
N GLY A 84 9.74 2.29 -0.71
CA GLY A 84 10.48 2.84 -1.85
C GLY A 84 9.96 2.42 -3.22
N ILE A 85 10.23 3.28 -4.20
CA ILE A 85 9.92 3.03 -5.61
C ILE A 85 10.97 2.07 -6.17
N MET A 86 10.50 1.01 -6.82
CA MET A 86 11.33 -0.07 -7.32
C MET A 86 11.53 0.01 -8.83
N LYS A 87 12.37 -0.87 -9.36
CA LYS A 87 12.75 -0.90 -10.79
C LYS A 87 11.59 -1.16 -11.74
N ASP A 88 10.47 -1.69 -11.25
CA ASP A 88 9.23 -1.90 -11.99
C ASP A 88 8.29 -0.68 -11.94
N ASN A 89 8.73 0.44 -11.36
CA ASN A 89 8.00 1.69 -11.16
C ASN A 89 6.82 1.59 -10.17
N TYR A 90 6.68 0.47 -9.46
CA TYR A 90 5.76 0.35 -8.34
C TYR A 90 6.43 0.83 -7.06
N LEU A 91 5.60 1.34 -6.15
CA LEU A 91 6.01 1.69 -4.80
C LEU A 91 5.66 0.52 -3.87
N TYR A 92 6.64 0.01 -3.14
CA TYR A 92 6.46 -1.11 -2.22
C TYR A 92 6.73 -0.70 -0.78
N LEU A 93 5.95 -1.27 0.13
CA LEU A 93 6.08 -1.13 1.57
C LEU A 93 6.12 -2.52 2.19
N VAL A 94 7.14 -2.80 3.00
CA VAL A 94 7.22 -4.04 3.80
C VAL A 94 7.11 -3.68 5.27
N THR A 95 6.16 -4.30 5.98
CA THR A 95 6.01 -4.05 7.42
C THR A 95 7.16 -4.66 8.22
N ASN A 96 7.46 -4.08 9.38
CA ASN A 96 8.41 -4.64 10.36
C ASN A 96 7.73 -5.53 11.41
N HIS A 97 6.43 -5.77 11.26
CA HIS A 97 5.63 -6.59 12.17
C HIS A 97 4.78 -7.55 11.38
N GLN A 98 4.59 -8.74 11.94
CA GLN A 98 3.72 -9.76 11.37
C GLN A 98 2.26 -9.53 11.77
N ARG A 99 1.35 -9.80 10.85
CA ARG A 99 -0.11 -9.65 11.00
C ARG A 99 -0.84 -10.71 10.18
N THR A 100 -2.14 -10.83 10.40
CA THR A 100 -2.99 -11.70 9.59
C THR A 100 -3.19 -11.14 8.19
N PHE A 101 -3.64 -11.97 7.27
CA PHE A 101 -3.95 -11.58 5.90
C PHE A 101 -5.01 -10.46 5.86
N THR A 102 -6.13 -10.65 6.57
CA THR A 102 -7.21 -9.65 6.66
C THR A 102 -6.70 -8.30 7.17
N HIS A 103 -5.90 -8.30 8.24
CA HIS A 103 -5.29 -7.07 8.75
C HIS A 103 -4.33 -6.45 7.74
N GLY A 104 -3.58 -7.26 6.99
CA GLY A 104 -2.70 -6.81 5.91
C GLY A 104 -3.46 -6.05 4.82
N LYS A 105 -4.58 -6.60 4.33
CA LYS A 105 -5.44 -5.90 3.35
C LYS A 105 -5.93 -4.56 3.89
N GLU A 106 -6.45 -4.54 5.12
CA GLU A 106 -6.93 -3.32 5.77
C GLU A 106 -5.82 -2.28 5.96
N LEU A 107 -4.63 -2.70 6.41
CA LEU A 107 -3.49 -1.81 6.63
C LEU A 107 -3.05 -1.17 5.31
N CYS A 108 -2.89 -1.95 4.25
CA CYS A 108 -2.49 -1.42 2.96
C CYS A 108 -3.56 -0.47 2.41
N ALA A 109 -4.84 -0.82 2.50
CA ALA A 109 -5.94 0.02 2.03
C ALA A 109 -6.08 1.36 2.78
N LYS A 110 -5.62 1.45 4.04
CA LYS A 110 -5.57 2.71 4.78
C LYS A 110 -4.60 3.71 4.17
N ILE A 111 -3.53 3.24 3.52
CA ILE A 111 -2.59 4.12 2.83
C ILE A 111 -3.17 4.39 1.44
N PRO A 112 -3.53 5.64 1.10
CA PRO A 112 -4.19 5.90 -0.17
C PRO A 112 -3.37 5.41 -1.37
N GLY A 113 -4.05 4.83 -2.34
CA GLY A 113 -3.42 4.27 -3.54
C GLY A 113 -2.64 2.97 -3.32
N HIS A 114 -2.60 2.44 -2.09
CA HIS A 114 -1.98 1.17 -1.80
C HIS A 114 -3.02 0.05 -1.70
N ARG A 115 -2.57 -1.15 -2.02
CA ARG A 115 -3.26 -2.41 -1.78
C ARG A 115 -2.27 -3.45 -1.29
N LEU A 116 -2.77 -4.59 -0.82
CA LEU A 116 -1.91 -5.75 -0.64
C LEU A 116 -1.32 -6.14 -2.01
N ALA A 117 -0.04 -6.53 -2.05
CA ALA A 117 0.67 -6.60 -3.32
C ALA A 117 0.13 -7.68 -4.26
N THR A 118 -0.04 -7.30 -5.52
CA THR A 118 -0.39 -8.20 -6.63
C THR A 118 0.83 -8.35 -7.53
N ILE A 119 1.31 -9.58 -7.73
CA ILE A 119 2.55 -9.84 -8.44
C ILE A 119 2.22 -10.63 -9.70
N LYS A 120 1.80 -9.93 -10.76
CA LYS A 120 1.27 -10.56 -11.97
C LYS A 120 2.33 -10.81 -13.04
N THR A 121 3.40 -10.04 -13.04
CA THR A 121 4.45 -10.11 -14.08
C THR A 121 5.75 -10.68 -13.54
N ALA A 122 6.53 -11.32 -14.42
CA ALA A 122 7.89 -11.78 -14.14
C ALA A 122 8.77 -10.66 -13.55
N ARG A 123 8.68 -9.44 -14.11
CA ARG A 123 9.46 -8.29 -13.64
C ARG A 123 9.08 -7.87 -12.21
N GLN A 124 7.79 -7.84 -11.87
CA GLN A 124 7.35 -7.57 -10.50
C GLN A 124 7.87 -8.65 -9.54
N PHE A 125 7.77 -9.92 -9.94
CA PHE A 125 8.22 -11.05 -9.13
C PHE A 125 9.72 -11.01 -8.83
N GLU A 126 10.55 -10.78 -9.86
CA GLU A 126 11.99 -10.61 -9.70
C GLU A 126 12.33 -9.41 -8.80
N THR A 127 11.60 -8.30 -8.98
CA THR A 127 11.79 -7.07 -8.21
C THR A 127 11.48 -7.27 -6.73
N VAL A 128 10.33 -7.87 -6.42
CA VAL A 128 9.91 -8.18 -5.05
C VAL A 128 10.85 -9.20 -4.42
N THR A 129 11.20 -10.27 -5.12
CA THR A 129 12.14 -11.29 -4.61
C THR A 129 13.50 -10.67 -4.30
N ALA A 130 14.07 -9.89 -5.21
CA ALA A 130 15.34 -9.20 -5.00
C ALA A 130 15.27 -8.23 -3.81
N MET A 131 14.16 -7.53 -3.63
CA MET A 131 13.91 -6.65 -2.50
C MET A 131 13.84 -7.41 -1.17
N LEU A 132 13.08 -8.51 -1.10
CA LEU A 132 12.97 -9.33 0.11
C LEU A 132 14.33 -9.96 0.47
N ASN A 133 15.09 -10.41 -0.52
CA ASN A 133 16.44 -10.96 -0.33
C ASN A 133 17.45 -9.89 0.13
N ALA A 134 17.38 -8.67 -0.41
CA ALA A 134 18.28 -7.59 0.00
C ALA A 134 18.00 -7.09 1.42
N ASN A 135 16.76 -7.23 1.89
CA ASN A 135 16.31 -6.77 3.21
C ASN A 135 16.24 -7.91 4.25
N SER A 136 16.65 -9.13 3.92
CA SER A 136 16.74 -10.22 4.89
C SER A 136 17.88 -9.93 5.90
N MET A 137 17.58 -9.24 7.00
CA MET A 137 18.54 -8.98 8.07
C MET A 137 18.85 -10.27 8.86
N SER A 138 20.14 -10.52 9.09
CA SER A 138 20.82 -11.28 10.16
C SER A 138 20.36 -12.71 10.59
N TRP A 139 19.21 -13.22 10.16
CA TRP A 139 18.64 -14.49 10.66
C TRP A 139 18.51 -15.60 9.61
N GLY A 140 19.03 -15.39 8.39
CA GLY A 140 19.27 -16.48 7.43
C GLY A 140 18.08 -16.96 6.59
N SER A 141 16.90 -16.35 6.69
CA SER A 141 15.78 -16.64 5.76
C SER A 141 15.09 -15.38 5.25
N CYS A 142 14.55 -15.46 4.03
CA CYS A 142 13.69 -14.45 3.44
C CYS A 142 12.46 -14.22 4.34
N TRP A 143 11.98 -12.98 4.45
CA TRP A 143 10.76 -12.69 5.22
C TRP A 143 9.53 -13.14 4.42
N PRO A 144 8.78 -14.16 4.87
CA PRO A 144 7.51 -14.49 4.24
C PRO A 144 6.57 -13.29 4.32
N VAL A 145 6.01 -12.90 3.18
CA VAL A 145 5.08 -11.77 3.09
C VAL A 145 3.74 -12.20 2.53
N TRP A 146 2.66 -11.62 3.05
CA TRP A 146 1.35 -11.73 2.43
C TRP A 146 1.32 -11.04 1.07
N VAL A 147 0.68 -11.70 0.10
CA VAL A 147 0.35 -11.16 -1.23
C VAL A 147 -1.14 -11.32 -1.47
N ASP A 148 -1.73 -10.47 -2.30
CA ASP A 148 -3.17 -10.44 -2.54
C ASP A 148 -3.58 -11.51 -3.56
N LEU A 149 -3.26 -12.78 -3.27
CA LEU A 149 -3.61 -13.96 -4.04
C LEU A 149 -4.48 -14.85 -3.17
N GLU A 150 -5.62 -15.27 -3.72
CA GLU A 150 -6.64 -16.02 -3.00
C GLU A 150 -7.17 -17.18 -3.85
N LYS A 151 -7.49 -18.29 -3.19
CA LYS A 151 -8.29 -19.37 -3.74
C LYS A 151 -9.72 -19.23 -3.23
N PRO A 152 -10.71 -18.98 -4.09
CA PRO A 152 -12.11 -18.99 -3.69
C PRO A 152 -12.48 -20.41 -3.25
N GLY A 153 -13.14 -20.57 -2.10
CA GLY A 153 -13.44 -21.87 -1.48
C GLY A 153 -14.39 -22.81 -2.22
N VAL A 154 -14.60 -22.60 -3.52
CA VAL A 154 -15.41 -23.45 -4.39
C VAL A 154 -14.46 -24.29 -5.24
N LEU A 155 -14.59 -25.62 -5.13
CA LEU A 155 -13.86 -26.60 -5.93
C LEU A 155 -13.86 -26.20 -7.42
N ALA A 156 -12.68 -26.21 -8.04
CA ALA A 156 -12.39 -25.81 -9.42
C ALA A 156 -12.36 -24.29 -9.74
N THR A 157 -12.48 -23.41 -8.74
CA THR A 157 -12.28 -21.98 -9.00
C THR A 157 -10.78 -21.68 -9.15
N PRO A 158 -10.35 -21.00 -10.24
CA PRO A 158 -8.97 -20.60 -10.40
C PRO A 158 -8.53 -19.63 -9.31
N LEU A 159 -7.23 -19.63 -9.04
CA LEU A 159 -6.59 -18.63 -8.18
C LEU A 159 -6.77 -17.24 -8.78
N GLN A 160 -7.07 -16.28 -7.93
CA GLN A 160 -7.32 -14.91 -8.34
C GLN A 160 -6.52 -13.93 -7.47
N TRP A 161 -6.05 -12.86 -8.10
CA TRP A 161 -5.53 -11.71 -7.39
C TRP A 161 -6.68 -10.90 -6.77
N GLY A 162 -6.39 -10.08 -5.77
CA GLY A 162 -7.42 -9.25 -5.10
C GLY A 162 -8.10 -8.21 -5.98
N ASP A 163 -7.62 -7.99 -7.21
CA ASP A 163 -8.32 -7.21 -8.24
C ASP A 163 -9.16 -8.03 -9.22
N GLY A 164 -9.31 -9.33 -8.96
CA GLY A 164 -10.14 -10.25 -9.72
C GLY A 164 -9.48 -10.85 -10.95
N THR A 165 -8.26 -10.43 -11.32
CA THR A 165 -7.51 -11.07 -12.42
C THR A 165 -7.09 -12.48 -12.03
N LEU A 166 -7.10 -13.41 -12.99
CA LEU A 166 -6.70 -14.79 -12.70
C LEU A 166 -5.18 -14.86 -12.57
N TYR A 167 -4.70 -15.73 -11.68
CA TYR A 167 -3.28 -16.01 -11.52
C TYR A 167 -2.63 -16.41 -12.86
N GLY A 168 -3.35 -17.19 -13.67
CA GLY A 168 -2.90 -17.67 -14.98
C GLY A 168 -2.78 -16.60 -16.07
N ASP A 169 -3.38 -15.42 -15.90
CA ASP A 169 -3.37 -14.36 -16.92
C ASP A 169 -2.05 -13.57 -16.93
N GLY A 170 -1.23 -13.72 -15.88
CA GLY A 170 0.05 -13.05 -15.71
C GLY A 170 1.25 -13.88 -16.19
N THR A 171 2.39 -13.21 -16.41
CA THR A 171 3.66 -13.89 -16.74
C THR A 171 4.41 -14.41 -15.52
N VAL A 172 3.94 -14.11 -14.30
CA VAL A 172 4.53 -14.61 -13.04
C VAL A 172 4.55 -16.14 -12.96
N THR A 173 3.59 -16.80 -13.62
CA THR A 173 3.45 -18.27 -13.68
C THR A 173 4.66 -18.97 -14.31
N GLN A 174 5.51 -18.24 -15.03
CA GLN A 174 6.74 -18.76 -15.64
C GLN A 174 7.89 -18.88 -14.63
N LEU A 175 7.81 -18.18 -13.50
CA LEU A 175 8.87 -18.08 -12.50
C LEU A 175 8.48 -18.64 -11.14
N ALA A 176 7.25 -18.37 -10.71
CA ALA A 176 6.78 -18.75 -9.39
C ALA A 176 6.03 -20.08 -9.44
N THR A 177 6.29 -20.95 -8.47
CA THR A 177 5.45 -22.14 -8.25
C THR A 177 4.36 -21.79 -7.24
N VAL A 178 3.14 -22.26 -7.48
CA VAL A 178 2.09 -22.25 -6.45
C VAL A 178 2.05 -23.60 -5.77
N VAL A 179 2.31 -23.61 -4.46
CA VAL A 179 2.16 -24.78 -3.62
C VAL A 179 0.75 -24.74 -3.04
N THR A 180 -0.11 -25.63 -3.55
CA THR A 180 -1.49 -25.77 -3.07
C THR A 180 -1.61 -27.11 -2.37
N GLU A 181 -1.69 -27.08 -1.04
CA GLU A 181 -1.90 -28.26 -0.20
C GLU A 181 -3.38 -28.44 0.17
N ARG A 182 -4.24 -27.46 -0.16
CA ARG A 182 -5.63 -27.38 0.32
C ARG A 182 -6.66 -27.36 -0.79
N ASP A 183 -7.74 -28.11 -0.60
CA ASP A 183 -8.91 -28.15 -1.50
C ASP A 183 -9.99 -27.10 -1.18
N TYR A 184 -9.72 -26.19 -0.25
CA TYR A 184 -10.66 -25.18 0.26
C TYR A 184 -10.12 -23.75 0.10
N ALA A 185 -10.85 -22.76 0.62
CA ALA A 185 -10.46 -21.36 0.55
C ALA A 185 -9.09 -21.14 1.21
N ALA A 186 -8.20 -20.42 0.53
CA ALA A 186 -6.86 -20.15 1.04
C ALA A 186 -6.37 -18.78 0.61
N VAL A 187 -5.44 -18.25 1.40
CA VAL A 187 -4.71 -17.01 1.14
C VAL A 187 -3.23 -17.34 0.97
N TYR A 188 -2.51 -16.57 0.17
CA TYR A 188 -1.15 -16.93 -0.21
C TYR A 188 -0.11 -15.96 0.35
N ARG A 189 1.01 -16.54 0.76
CA ARG A 189 2.24 -15.78 1.06
C ARG A 189 3.30 -16.06 0.01
N LEU A 190 4.20 -15.11 -0.19
CA LEU A 190 5.43 -15.29 -0.96
C LEU A 190 6.57 -15.65 0.00
N GLU A 191 7.19 -16.82 -0.20
CA GLU A 191 8.39 -17.28 0.51
C GLU A 191 9.26 -18.09 -0.47
N ASP A 192 10.57 -17.84 -0.49
CA ASP A 192 11.54 -18.61 -1.29
C ASP A 192 11.11 -18.86 -2.76
N GLN A 193 10.58 -17.82 -3.41
CA GLN A 193 10.09 -17.85 -4.80
C GLN A 193 8.83 -18.70 -5.04
N ASN A 194 8.14 -19.10 -3.98
CA ASN A 194 6.90 -19.86 -4.06
C ASN A 194 5.73 -19.05 -3.46
N PHE A 195 4.55 -19.27 -4.04
CA PHE A 195 3.29 -18.87 -3.42
C PHE A 195 2.75 -20.07 -2.64
N ASP A 196 2.84 -20.01 -1.31
CA ASP A 196 2.33 -21.07 -0.43
C ASP A 196 0.92 -20.73 0.04
N ASP A 197 0.02 -21.71 -0.03
CA ASP A 197 -1.28 -21.58 0.60
C ASP A 197 -1.20 -21.59 2.13
N LYS A 198 -2.00 -20.73 2.75
CA LYS A 198 -2.08 -20.54 4.20
C LYS A 198 -3.52 -20.24 4.63
N SER A 199 -3.71 -20.25 5.94
CA SER A 199 -4.96 -19.85 6.58
C SER A 199 -4.81 -18.50 7.25
N ASP A 200 -5.86 -17.67 7.19
CA ASP A 200 -6.06 -16.63 8.22
C ASP A 200 -6.51 -17.38 9.50
N PRO A 201 -5.85 -17.25 10.68
CA PRO A 201 -5.04 -16.09 11.12
C PRO A 201 -3.53 -16.34 11.28
N ASP A 202 -2.88 -17.02 10.34
CA ASP A 202 -1.41 -17.11 10.35
C ASP A 202 -0.78 -15.70 10.29
N LEU A 203 0.40 -15.54 10.89
CA LEU A 203 1.07 -14.24 11.02
C LEU A 203 2.30 -14.17 10.11
N TYR A 204 2.26 -13.26 9.13
CA TYR A 204 3.39 -12.97 8.25
C TYR A 204 3.55 -11.47 8.06
N TYR A 205 4.67 -11.05 7.48
CA TYR A 205 4.89 -9.65 7.14
C TYR A 205 3.93 -9.22 6.03
N ILE A 206 3.65 -7.92 5.95
CA ILE A 206 2.71 -7.38 4.96
C ILE A 206 3.52 -6.69 3.87
N LEU A 207 3.24 -7.05 2.62
CA LEU A 207 3.75 -6.34 1.45
C LEU A 207 2.63 -5.51 0.82
N CYS A 208 2.69 -4.19 0.99
CA CYS A 208 1.80 -3.29 0.25
C CYS A 208 2.45 -2.83 -1.05
N GLN A 209 1.62 -2.57 -2.05
CA GLN A 209 2.01 -2.08 -3.36
C GLN A 209 1.12 -0.90 -3.74
N ALA A 210 1.72 0.16 -4.28
CA ALA A 210 1.04 1.28 -4.92
C ALA A 210 1.57 1.48 -6.34
N ASN A 211 0.71 1.98 -7.22
CA ASN A 211 1.07 2.42 -8.56
C ASN A 211 1.06 3.95 -8.61
N PRO A 212 2.16 4.62 -8.23
CA PRO A 212 2.20 6.07 -8.14
C PRO A 212 2.07 6.77 -9.50
N LEU A 213 2.27 6.05 -10.60
CA LEU A 213 2.20 6.58 -11.96
C LEU A 213 0.84 6.40 -12.61
N GLY A 214 -0.10 5.69 -11.96
CA GLY A 214 -1.42 5.42 -12.53
C GLY A 214 -1.37 4.63 -13.85
N LEU A 215 -0.30 3.87 -14.08
CA LEU A 215 -0.25 2.91 -15.19
C LEU A 215 -1.27 1.79 -14.91
N ASP A 216 -1.83 1.13 -15.91
CA ASP A 216 -2.84 0.08 -15.68
C ASP A 216 -2.35 -1.00 -14.69
N TRP A 217 -3.24 -1.46 -13.80
CA TRP A 217 -3.00 -2.42 -12.70
C TRP A 217 -3.05 -3.89 -13.13
#